data_AF-E8T3X3-F1
#
_entry.id   AF-E8T3X3-F1
#
_cell.length_a   1.000
_cell.length_b   1.000
_cell.length_c   1.000
_cell.angle_alpha   90.00
_cell.angle_beta   90.00
_cell.angle_gamma   90.00
#
_symmetry.space_group_name_H-M   'P 1'
#
loop_
_entity.id
_entity.type
_entity.pdbx_description
1 polymer ?
#
loop_
_entity_poly.entity_id
_entity_poly.type
_entity_poly.pdbx_seq_one_letter_code
_entity_poly.pdbx_strand_id
1 'polypeptide(L)'
;MVKRALLACLVTAQAAYGAVYQINIVKEKKPKEEKPSSFIIYKVKPGDTLSEILKMFNIPLRLLYEVARLNHIKNPNVIYVGQKIKLPGESPAPKRQKGNLSEGEVLSILKRFGAKVEQRGYLFVGGYRVPLSRYPKVTVNQSSFILDFDNSLKPKVKSELRQIGFSVLGGSNISQAVKAALSKNFAELQENGTLILGVKDLLTYHYDFMGIDRFSGLRTVINLKADTPPPLERLLNAYDIALVQPKWKKLDTKEGNGKLKILTGEGIEKLAALVKLVSGEKGEVTDKGLKLPKSQVYVVYDFVTPEERVKLQLQGFKVVVLSGNFLKDSQRILSLIPVANKPVKLVLYEPPGTKGKRSTFEIEGLLISAPKRDWFMVDSVDKPEEIPYLRYRGVNLIIY
;
A
#
# COMPACT_ATOMS: atom_id res chain seq x y z
N MET A 1 14.82 63.34 9.89
CA MET A 1 13.94 62.42 9.12
C MET A 1 14.69 61.15 8.74
N VAL A 2 15.18 60.42 9.74
CA VAL A 2 15.88 59.14 9.59
C VAL A 2 15.35 58.30 10.74
N LYS A 3 14.33 57.48 10.46
CA LYS A 3 13.62 56.51 11.31
C LYS A 3 12.20 56.40 10.78
N ARG A 4 11.96 55.50 9.80
CA ARG A 4 10.63 54.87 9.53
C ARG A 4 10.58 53.93 8.31
N ALA A 5 11.64 53.78 7.50
CA ALA A 5 11.63 52.86 6.36
C ALA A 5 12.29 51.48 6.61
N LEU A 6 12.88 51.25 7.79
CA LEU A 6 13.59 50.00 8.13
C LEU A 6 12.79 49.07 9.06
N LEU A 7 11.51 49.36 9.31
CA LEU A 7 10.68 48.65 10.28
C LEU A 7 9.33 48.17 9.71
N ALA A 8 9.30 47.86 8.40
CA ALA A 8 8.14 47.27 7.72
C ALA A 8 8.47 46.01 6.91
N CYS A 9 9.63 45.38 7.17
CA CYS A 9 9.97 44.04 6.68
C CYS A 9 10.09 43.01 7.82
N LEU A 10 9.66 43.34 9.04
CA LEU A 10 9.83 42.51 10.23
C LEU A 10 8.52 42.03 10.89
N VAL A 11 7.36 42.25 10.26
CA VAL A 11 6.06 41.69 10.68
C VAL A 11 5.23 41.47 9.41
N THR A 12 5.42 40.38 8.67
CA THR A 12 4.63 39.15 8.81
C THR A 12 5.51 37.91 8.58
N ALA A 13 6.54 37.73 9.39
CA ALA A 13 6.84 36.37 9.82
C ALA A 13 5.68 35.97 10.74
N GLN A 14 4.58 35.50 10.15
CA GLN A 14 3.63 34.71 10.91
C GLN A 14 4.47 33.52 11.36
N ALA A 15 4.92 33.58 12.62
CA ALA A 15 5.50 32.46 13.30
C ALA A 15 4.51 31.33 13.08
N ALA A 16 4.86 30.44 12.16
CA ALA A 16 4.21 29.17 12.03
C ALA A 16 4.58 28.42 13.31
N TYR A 17 3.84 28.72 14.38
CA TYR A 17 3.31 27.67 15.23
C TYR A 17 2.42 26.81 14.33
N GLY A 18 3.05 26.12 13.37
CA GLY A 18 2.51 24.86 12.92
C GLY A 18 2.38 24.05 14.19
N ALA A 19 1.28 23.31 14.31
CA ALA A 19 1.34 22.10 15.08
C ALA A 19 2.61 21.39 14.58
N VAL A 20 3.67 21.46 15.39
CA VAL A 20 4.84 20.63 15.23
C VAL A 20 4.23 19.27 15.43
N TYR A 21 3.91 18.59 14.33
CA TYR A 21 4.04 17.16 14.32
C TYR A 21 5.48 16.95 14.70
N GLN A 22 5.71 16.69 15.98
CA GLN A 22 6.96 16.17 16.46
C GLN A 22 7.03 14.78 15.87
N ILE A 23 7.41 14.71 14.59
CA ILE A 23 8.08 13.54 14.08
C ILE A 23 9.33 13.50 14.94
N ASN A 24 9.32 12.61 15.93
CA ASN A 24 10.55 12.14 16.50
C ASN A 24 11.31 11.50 15.35
N ILE A 25 12.10 12.31 14.63
CA ILE A 25 13.26 11.82 13.92
C ILE A 25 14.19 11.44 15.06
N VAL A 26 13.99 10.21 15.55
CA VAL A 26 15.05 9.54 16.26
C VAL A 26 16.17 9.56 15.23
N LYS A 27 17.23 10.34 15.52
CA LYS A 27 18.52 10.08 14.90
C LYS A 27 18.78 8.64 15.29
N GLU A 28 18.49 7.70 14.41
CA GLU A 28 18.92 6.34 14.64
C GLU A 28 20.43 6.47 14.87
N LYS A 29 20.85 6.21 16.12
CA LYS A 29 22.10 5.51 16.32
C LYS A 29 22.06 4.42 15.27
N LYS A 30 23.04 4.43 14.35
CA LYS A 30 23.25 3.36 13.36
C LYS A 30 22.69 2.07 13.95
N PRO A 31 21.71 1.42 13.31
CA PRO A 31 21.40 0.05 13.68
C PRO A 31 22.74 -0.66 13.70
N LYS A 32 23.16 -1.10 14.89
CA LYS A 32 24.24 -2.07 15.00
C LYS A 32 23.79 -3.19 14.08
N GLU A 33 24.58 -3.55 13.08
CA GLU A 33 24.27 -4.59 12.11
C GLU A 33 23.65 -5.81 12.81
N GLU A 34 22.33 -5.88 12.86
CA GLU A 34 21.63 -7.06 13.32
C GLU A 34 21.57 -7.96 12.10
N LYS A 35 22.55 -8.87 12.08
CA LYS A 35 22.61 -10.05 11.22
C LYS A 35 21.21 -10.67 11.14
N PRO A 36 20.80 -11.14 9.96
CA PRO A 36 19.44 -11.59 9.72
C PRO A 36 19.00 -12.62 10.76
N SER A 37 17.72 -12.49 11.11
CA SER A 37 16.77 -13.57 11.43
C SER A 37 17.40 -14.95 11.60
N SER A 38 17.19 -15.52 12.78
CA SER A 38 17.66 -16.84 13.21
C SER A 38 17.91 -17.83 12.06
N PHE A 39 19.12 -18.35 11.97
CA PHE A 39 19.41 -19.47 11.08
C PHE A 39 19.13 -20.79 11.78
N ILE A 40 18.51 -21.72 11.07
CA ILE A 40 18.51 -23.12 11.49
C ILE A 40 19.82 -23.72 10.98
N ILE A 41 20.65 -24.28 11.87
CA ILE A 41 21.89 -24.96 11.49
C ILE A 41 21.60 -26.45 11.38
N TYR A 42 21.62 -26.97 10.15
CA TYR A 42 21.47 -28.38 9.86
C TYR A 42 22.84 -29.03 9.62
N LYS A 43 23.11 -30.18 10.25
CA LYS A 43 24.34 -30.97 10.01
C LYS A 43 24.02 -32.09 9.03
N VAL A 44 24.65 -32.04 7.86
CA VAL A 44 24.45 -32.99 6.74
C VAL A 44 24.72 -34.43 7.20
N LYS A 45 23.81 -35.33 6.89
CA LYS A 45 23.89 -36.77 7.15
C LYS A 45 24.21 -37.54 5.86
N PRO A 46 24.71 -38.80 5.96
CA PRO A 46 24.90 -39.64 4.79
C PRO A 46 23.61 -39.78 3.98
N GLY A 47 23.67 -39.50 2.68
CA GLY A 47 22.52 -39.58 1.76
C GLY A 47 21.71 -38.30 1.58
N ASP A 48 22.00 -37.23 2.33
CA ASP A 48 21.28 -35.97 2.16
C ASP A 48 21.63 -35.26 0.84
N THR A 49 20.62 -34.64 0.22
CA THR A 49 20.80 -33.63 -0.83
C THR A 49 20.34 -32.25 -0.36
N LEU A 50 20.91 -31.17 -0.92
CA LEU A 50 20.55 -29.81 -0.51
C LEU A 50 19.07 -29.50 -0.79
N SER A 51 18.50 -30.04 -1.88
CA SER A 51 17.09 -29.91 -2.24
C SER A 51 16.16 -30.63 -1.26
N GLU A 52 16.51 -31.83 -0.81
CA GLU A 52 15.72 -32.58 0.18
C GLU A 52 15.79 -31.95 1.56
N ILE A 53 16.94 -31.42 1.95
CA ILE A 53 17.08 -30.62 3.17
C ILE A 53 16.14 -29.40 3.10
N LEU A 54 16.12 -28.65 2.00
CA LEU A 54 15.22 -27.51 1.84
C LEU A 54 13.75 -27.92 1.98
N LYS A 55 13.37 -29.02 1.33
CA LYS A 55 12.01 -29.59 1.43
C LYS A 55 11.66 -30.00 2.86
N MET A 56 12.59 -30.59 3.61
CA MET A 56 12.40 -30.99 5.01
C MET A 56 12.07 -29.81 5.92
N PHE A 57 12.63 -28.62 5.63
CA PHE A 57 12.40 -27.39 6.39
C PHE A 57 11.30 -26.49 5.77
N ASN A 58 10.49 -27.00 4.84
CA ASN A 58 9.48 -26.23 4.10
C ASN A 58 10.03 -24.98 3.40
N ILE A 59 11.31 -25.00 3.01
CA ILE A 59 11.97 -23.93 2.28
C ILE A 59 11.75 -24.17 0.78
N PRO A 60 11.17 -23.22 0.03
CA PRO A 60 10.93 -23.38 -1.40
C PRO A 60 12.20 -23.71 -2.19
N LEU A 61 12.14 -24.71 -3.10
CA LEU A 61 13.28 -25.14 -3.92
C LEU A 61 13.91 -24.02 -4.75
N ARG A 62 13.17 -22.96 -5.10
CA ARG A 62 13.71 -21.78 -5.79
C ARG A 62 14.83 -21.06 -5.01
N LEU A 63 14.88 -21.24 -3.68
CA LEU A 63 15.91 -20.67 -2.81
C LEU A 63 17.20 -21.53 -2.76
N LEU A 64 17.26 -22.62 -3.52
CA LEU A 64 18.42 -23.53 -3.53
C LEU A 64 19.74 -22.81 -3.80
N TYR A 65 19.78 -21.96 -4.82
CA TYR A 65 20.98 -21.21 -5.19
C TYR A 65 21.33 -20.12 -4.17
N GLU A 66 20.32 -19.53 -3.51
CA GLU A 66 20.53 -18.55 -2.45
C GLU A 66 21.08 -19.20 -1.18
N VAL A 67 20.58 -20.39 -0.81
CA VAL A 67 21.09 -21.19 0.30
C VAL A 67 22.50 -21.69 0.00
N ALA A 68 22.77 -22.12 -1.23
CA ALA A 68 24.10 -22.52 -1.65
C ALA A 68 25.09 -21.34 -1.51
N ARG A 69 24.71 -20.15 -1.99
CA ARG A 69 25.50 -18.92 -1.86
C ARG A 69 25.71 -18.52 -0.39
N LEU A 70 24.68 -18.60 0.44
CA LEU A 70 24.74 -18.31 1.88
C LEU A 70 25.75 -19.20 2.62
N ASN A 71 25.93 -20.43 2.14
CA ASN A 71 26.80 -21.44 2.75
C ASN A 71 28.14 -21.62 2.01
N HIS A 72 28.45 -20.71 1.07
CA HIS A 72 29.65 -20.79 0.22
C HIS A 72 29.80 -22.11 -0.55
N ILE A 73 28.67 -22.74 -0.88
CA ILE A 73 28.60 -23.95 -1.69
C ILE A 73 28.66 -23.54 -3.16
N LYS A 74 29.75 -23.91 -3.85
CA LYS A 74 29.97 -23.57 -5.26
C LYS A 74 29.05 -24.35 -6.21
N ASN A 75 28.81 -25.62 -5.90
CA ASN A 75 27.90 -26.47 -6.66
C ASN A 75 26.78 -26.96 -5.72
N PRO A 76 25.52 -26.49 -5.88
CA PRO A 76 24.40 -26.87 -5.01
C PRO A 76 24.10 -28.37 -4.97
N ASN A 77 24.59 -29.14 -5.94
CA ASN A 77 24.44 -30.60 -6.00
C ASN A 77 25.53 -31.34 -5.21
N VAL A 78 26.50 -30.63 -4.61
CA VAL A 78 27.61 -31.22 -3.86
C VAL A 78 27.63 -30.65 -2.45
N ILE A 79 27.29 -31.51 -1.47
CA ILE A 79 27.41 -31.25 -0.04
C ILE A 79 28.12 -32.43 0.64
N TYR A 80 28.80 -32.19 1.75
CA TYR A 80 29.60 -33.21 2.43
C TYR A 80 28.97 -33.63 3.76
N VAL A 81 29.05 -34.92 4.08
CA VAL A 81 28.59 -35.44 5.37
C VAL A 81 29.31 -34.72 6.52
N GLY A 82 28.54 -34.29 7.52
CA GLY A 82 29.03 -33.52 8.65
C GLY A 82 29.15 -32.01 8.41
N GLN A 83 28.97 -31.54 7.18
CA GLN A 83 28.91 -30.11 6.85
C GLN A 83 27.73 -29.44 7.57
N LYS A 84 27.95 -28.24 8.11
CA LYS A 84 26.89 -27.42 8.72
C LYS A 84 26.32 -26.47 7.69
N ILE A 85 25.03 -26.58 7.40
CA ILE A 85 24.29 -25.74 6.45
C ILE A 85 23.38 -24.80 7.25
N LYS A 86 23.55 -23.51 7.04
CA LYS A 86 22.69 -22.44 7.52
C LYS A 86 21.48 -22.32 6.60
N LEU A 87 20.31 -22.57 7.16
CA LEU A 87 19.04 -22.43 6.47
C LEU A 87 18.31 -21.17 6.99
N PRO A 88 17.74 -20.35 6.11
CA PRO A 88 16.88 -19.24 6.52
C PRO A 88 15.57 -19.81 7.09
N GLY A 89 15.27 -19.53 8.37
CA GLY A 89 14.03 -19.99 8.98
C GLY A 89 13.73 -19.34 10.33
N GLU A 90 12.54 -18.80 10.48
CA GLU A 90 12.02 -18.41 11.80
C GLU A 90 11.69 -19.69 12.59
N SER A 91 12.21 -19.78 13.82
CA SER A 91 11.65 -20.71 14.82
C SER A 91 10.13 -20.44 14.94
N PRO A 92 9.25 -21.44 15.07
CA PRO A 92 7.81 -21.20 15.08
C PRO A 92 7.41 -20.41 16.33
N ALA A 93 7.36 -19.09 16.20
CA ALA A 93 6.85 -18.19 17.22
C ALA A 93 5.31 -18.19 17.20
N PRO A 94 4.65 -18.02 18.36
CA PRO A 94 3.24 -18.28 18.52
C PRO A 94 2.39 -17.28 17.72
N LYS A 95 1.36 -17.80 17.02
CA LYS A 95 0.37 -17.01 16.26
C LYS A 95 -0.26 -15.95 17.15
N ARG A 96 0.10 -14.67 16.98
CA ARG A 96 -0.67 -13.53 17.50
C ARG A 96 -1.96 -13.37 16.70
N GLN A 97 -3.08 -13.31 17.42
CA GLN A 97 -4.45 -13.33 16.88
C GLN A 97 -4.73 -12.12 15.97
N LYS A 98 -5.42 -12.39 14.85
CA LYS A 98 -5.95 -11.42 13.89
C LYS A 98 -6.92 -10.46 14.61
N GLY A 99 -6.84 -9.15 14.35
CA GLY A 99 -7.90 -8.20 14.70
C GLY A 99 -9.25 -8.67 14.14
N ASN A 100 -10.24 -8.76 15.02
CA ASN A 100 -11.56 -9.32 14.72
C ASN A 100 -12.35 -8.40 13.78
N LEU A 101 -13.07 -8.99 12.82
CA LEU A 101 -14.04 -8.29 11.98
C LEU A 101 -15.14 -7.67 12.86
N SER A 102 -15.60 -6.47 12.53
CA SER A 102 -16.75 -5.90 13.22
C SER A 102 -18.03 -6.67 12.89
N GLU A 103 -18.99 -6.67 13.81
CA GLU A 103 -20.29 -7.34 13.63
C GLU A 103 -20.98 -6.94 12.32
N GLY A 104 -20.99 -5.64 11.99
CA GLY A 104 -21.59 -5.15 10.75
C GLY A 104 -20.92 -5.69 9.48
N GLU A 105 -19.60 -5.82 9.48
CA GLU A 105 -18.84 -6.36 8.34
C GLU A 105 -19.17 -7.83 8.11
N VAL A 106 -19.18 -8.64 9.18
CA VAL A 106 -19.53 -10.07 9.14
C VAL A 106 -20.92 -10.28 8.55
N LEU A 107 -21.90 -9.52 9.05
CA LEU A 107 -23.29 -9.66 8.61
C LEU A 107 -23.48 -9.22 7.15
N SER A 108 -22.71 -8.21 6.71
CA SER A 108 -22.74 -7.77 5.31
C SER A 108 -22.19 -8.82 4.36
N ILE A 109 -21.11 -9.51 4.75
CA ILE A 109 -20.50 -10.60 4.00
C ILE A 109 -21.48 -11.78 3.90
N LEU A 110 -22.06 -12.20 5.02
CA LEU A 110 -23.02 -13.31 5.07
C LEU A 110 -24.24 -13.07 4.17
N LYS A 111 -24.81 -11.86 4.19
CA LYS A 111 -25.94 -11.49 3.31
C LYS A 111 -25.60 -11.62 1.83
N ARG A 112 -24.39 -11.22 1.42
CA ARG A 112 -23.92 -11.33 0.02
C ARG A 112 -23.76 -12.80 -0.41
N PHE A 113 -23.52 -13.70 0.53
CA PHE A 113 -23.47 -15.14 0.29
C PHE A 113 -24.83 -15.84 0.42
N GLY A 114 -25.94 -15.09 0.33
CA GLY A 114 -27.28 -15.65 0.38
C GLY A 114 -27.78 -16.03 1.77
N ALA A 115 -27.03 -15.70 2.84
CA ALA A 115 -27.51 -15.93 4.19
C ALA A 115 -28.67 -14.99 4.52
N LYS A 116 -29.78 -15.54 5.03
CA LYS A 116 -30.87 -14.74 5.58
C LYS A 116 -30.46 -14.29 6.99
N VAL A 117 -30.39 -12.97 7.21
CA VAL A 117 -29.98 -12.38 8.48
C VAL A 117 -31.13 -11.62 9.12
N GLU A 118 -31.55 -12.06 10.30
CA GLU A 118 -32.65 -11.50 11.10
C GLU A 118 -32.07 -10.79 12.34
N GLN A 119 -32.24 -9.47 12.42
CA GLN A 119 -31.68 -8.59 13.47
C GLN A 119 -32.77 -7.88 14.31
N ARG A 120 -34.04 -8.23 14.13
CA ARG A 120 -35.18 -7.57 14.77
C ARG A 120 -36.05 -8.60 15.46
N GLY A 121 -36.59 -8.23 16.62
CA GLY A 121 -37.47 -9.09 17.42
C GLY A 121 -36.73 -9.86 18.52
N TYR A 122 -37.42 -10.84 19.08
CA TYR A 122 -36.95 -11.65 20.21
C TYR A 122 -37.22 -13.12 19.97
N LEU A 123 -36.30 -13.98 20.40
CA LEU A 123 -36.57 -15.40 20.60
C LEU A 123 -36.83 -15.65 22.09
N PHE A 124 -37.91 -16.35 22.40
CA PHE A 124 -38.23 -16.80 23.75
C PHE A 124 -37.89 -18.28 23.88
N VAL A 125 -36.97 -18.61 24.77
CA VAL A 125 -36.48 -19.98 24.95
C VAL A 125 -36.31 -20.23 26.44
N GLY A 126 -36.97 -21.27 26.98
CA GLY A 126 -36.90 -21.68 28.39
C GLY A 126 -37.11 -20.56 29.42
N GLY A 127 -37.97 -19.59 29.11
CA GLY A 127 -38.23 -18.42 29.96
C GLY A 127 -37.24 -17.26 29.79
N TYR A 128 -36.23 -17.41 28.93
CA TYR A 128 -35.27 -16.36 28.60
C TYR A 128 -35.67 -15.61 27.32
N ARG A 129 -35.41 -14.30 27.32
CA ARG A 129 -35.62 -13.42 26.16
C ARG A 129 -34.29 -13.13 25.46
N VAL A 130 -34.16 -13.55 24.20
CA VAL A 130 -32.95 -13.36 23.37
C VAL A 130 -33.22 -12.28 22.30
N PRO A 131 -32.72 -11.04 22.46
CA PRO A 131 -32.90 -9.98 21.48
C PRO A 131 -32.08 -10.22 20.21
N LEU A 132 -32.74 -10.33 19.05
CA LEU A 132 -32.07 -10.55 17.76
C LEU A 132 -31.26 -9.34 17.29
N SER A 133 -31.48 -8.16 17.87
CA SER A 133 -30.65 -6.97 17.63
C SER A 133 -29.25 -7.09 18.22
N ARG A 134 -29.08 -7.91 19.26
CA ARG A 134 -27.77 -8.21 19.89
C ARG A 134 -27.24 -9.57 19.50
N TYR A 135 -28.13 -10.52 19.21
CA TYR A 135 -27.78 -11.88 18.79
C TYR A 135 -28.42 -12.23 17.45
N PRO A 136 -27.90 -11.70 16.33
CA PRO A 136 -28.49 -11.89 15.01
C PRO A 136 -28.69 -13.37 14.69
N LYS A 137 -29.88 -13.71 14.17
CA LYS A 137 -30.14 -15.05 13.62
C LYS A 137 -29.70 -15.06 12.16
N VAL A 138 -28.89 -16.04 11.81
CA VAL A 138 -28.41 -16.25 10.45
C VAL A 138 -28.85 -17.61 9.97
N THR A 139 -29.56 -17.65 8.85
CA THR A 139 -29.97 -18.91 8.22
C THR A 139 -29.24 -19.08 6.88
N VAL A 140 -28.57 -20.23 6.72
CA VAL A 140 -27.86 -20.63 5.50
C VAL A 140 -28.26 -22.06 5.18
N ASN A 141 -28.89 -22.28 4.01
CA ASN A 141 -29.33 -23.60 3.52
C ASN A 141 -29.99 -24.44 4.62
N GLN A 142 -31.08 -23.91 5.21
CA GLN A 142 -31.90 -24.51 6.27
C GLN A 142 -31.25 -24.65 7.66
N SER A 143 -29.94 -24.45 7.79
CA SER A 143 -29.27 -24.37 9.10
C SER A 143 -29.42 -22.98 9.69
N SER A 144 -29.82 -22.87 10.96
CA SER A 144 -29.97 -21.59 11.65
C SER A 144 -28.95 -21.44 12.79
N PHE A 145 -28.31 -20.28 12.81
CA PHE A 145 -27.27 -19.91 13.77
C PHE A 145 -27.68 -18.68 14.55
N ILE A 146 -27.32 -18.62 15.82
CA ILE A 146 -27.37 -17.40 16.64
C ILE A 146 -25.95 -16.92 16.85
N LEU A 147 -25.67 -15.68 16.45
CA LEU A 147 -24.34 -15.08 16.60
C LEU A 147 -24.22 -14.38 17.96
N ASP A 148 -23.26 -14.83 18.76
CA ASP A 148 -22.95 -14.35 20.11
C ASP A 148 -21.58 -13.65 20.09
N PHE A 149 -21.53 -12.48 19.45
CA PHE A 149 -20.29 -11.77 19.14
C PHE A 149 -19.43 -11.47 20.38
N ASP A 150 -20.06 -11.10 21.49
CA ASP A 150 -19.41 -10.75 22.77
C ASP A 150 -19.34 -11.94 23.74
N ASN A 151 -19.76 -13.14 23.32
CA ASN A 151 -19.85 -14.34 24.14
C ASN A 151 -20.71 -14.18 25.41
N SER A 152 -21.64 -13.23 25.43
CA SER A 152 -22.39 -12.86 26.64
C SER A 152 -23.63 -13.72 26.90
N LEU A 153 -24.05 -14.58 25.96
CA LEU A 153 -25.15 -15.52 26.20
C LEU A 153 -24.80 -16.54 27.29
N LYS A 154 -25.68 -16.65 28.30
CA LYS A 154 -25.54 -17.60 29.42
C LYS A 154 -25.52 -19.05 28.90
N PRO A 155 -24.75 -19.97 29.52
CA PRO A 155 -24.66 -21.37 29.09
C PRO A 155 -26.01 -22.08 28.98
N LYS A 156 -26.92 -21.83 29.93
CA LYS A 156 -28.27 -22.41 29.93
C LYS A 156 -29.11 -21.96 28.73
N VAL A 157 -29.01 -20.70 28.33
CA VAL A 157 -29.68 -20.18 27.11
C VAL A 157 -29.07 -20.82 25.86
N LYS A 158 -27.75 -21.04 25.83
CA LYS A 158 -27.07 -21.73 24.73
C LYS A 158 -27.53 -23.18 24.58
N SER A 159 -27.70 -23.91 25.68
CA SER A 159 -28.20 -25.30 25.64
C SER A 159 -29.64 -25.37 25.14
N GLU A 160 -30.51 -24.47 25.60
CA GLU A 160 -31.90 -24.48 25.16
C GLU A 160 -32.03 -24.07 23.67
N LEU A 161 -31.26 -23.09 23.20
CA LEU A 161 -31.18 -22.74 21.78
C LEU A 161 -30.76 -23.93 20.91
N ARG A 162 -29.80 -24.74 21.38
CA ARG A 162 -29.37 -25.95 20.67
C ARG A 162 -30.45 -27.03 20.62
N GLN A 163 -31.21 -27.20 21.70
CA GLN A 163 -32.30 -28.17 21.76
C GLN A 163 -33.40 -27.86 20.73
N ILE A 164 -33.65 -26.59 20.45
CA ILE A 164 -34.64 -26.16 19.44
C ILE A 164 -34.04 -25.96 18.03
N GLY A 165 -32.82 -26.48 17.79
CA GLY A 165 -32.20 -26.52 16.46
C GLY A 165 -31.33 -25.32 16.08
N PHE A 166 -31.06 -24.38 17.00
CA PHE A 166 -30.12 -23.29 16.74
C PHE A 166 -28.71 -23.62 17.22
N SER A 167 -27.73 -23.50 16.32
CA SER A 167 -26.32 -23.50 16.72
C SER A 167 -25.88 -22.12 17.18
N VAL A 168 -25.35 -22.00 18.40
CA VAL A 168 -24.82 -20.72 18.92
C VAL A 168 -23.34 -20.60 18.60
N LEU A 169 -22.97 -19.53 17.89
CA LEU A 169 -21.60 -19.25 17.47
C LEU A 169 -21.06 -18.03 18.21
N GLY A 170 -20.02 -18.24 19.02
CA GLY A 170 -19.33 -17.18 19.73
C GLY A 170 -18.42 -16.34 18.83
N GLY A 171 -17.96 -15.19 19.34
CA GLY A 171 -17.09 -14.24 18.64
C GLY A 171 -15.87 -14.85 17.93
N SER A 172 -15.18 -15.80 18.57
CA SER A 172 -14.01 -16.49 17.99
C SER A 172 -14.38 -17.48 16.87
N ASN A 173 -15.63 -17.96 16.86
CA ASN A 173 -16.10 -19.00 15.94
C ASN A 173 -16.86 -18.42 14.73
N ILE A 174 -17.01 -17.10 14.66
CA ILE A 174 -17.58 -16.41 13.49
C ILE A 174 -16.79 -16.71 12.22
N SER A 175 -15.46 -16.82 12.32
CA SER A 175 -14.62 -17.23 11.19
C SER A 175 -14.99 -18.63 10.69
N GLN A 176 -15.41 -19.54 11.57
CA GLN A 176 -15.89 -20.87 11.19
C GLN A 176 -17.28 -20.79 10.53
N ALA A 177 -18.15 -19.88 10.99
CA ALA A 177 -19.45 -19.60 10.37
C ALA A 177 -19.30 -19.13 8.92
N VAL A 178 -18.40 -18.15 8.71
CA VAL A 178 -18.09 -17.61 7.39
C VAL A 178 -17.49 -18.71 6.51
N LYS A 179 -16.50 -19.46 7.00
CA LYS A 179 -15.92 -20.59 6.26
C LYS A 179 -16.96 -21.66 5.90
N ALA A 180 -17.88 -21.99 6.81
CA ALA A 180 -18.94 -22.94 6.55
C ALA A 180 -19.89 -22.44 5.44
N ALA A 181 -20.28 -21.15 5.47
CA ALA A 181 -21.09 -20.56 4.42
C ALA A 181 -20.37 -20.56 3.06
N LEU A 182 -19.08 -20.21 3.04
CA LEU A 182 -18.25 -20.25 1.83
C LEU A 182 -18.16 -21.67 1.25
N SER A 183 -17.80 -22.66 2.07
CA SER A 183 -17.65 -24.05 1.61
C SER A 183 -18.91 -24.65 0.98
N LYS A 184 -20.09 -24.13 1.32
CA LYS A 184 -21.37 -24.60 0.78
C LYS A 184 -21.76 -23.95 -0.55
N ASN A 185 -21.27 -22.74 -0.83
CA ASN A 185 -21.62 -21.97 -2.02
C ASN A 185 -20.64 -22.17 -3.19
N PHE A 186 -19.40 -22.56 -2.89
CA PHE A 186 -18.36 -22.72 -3.89
C PHE A 186 -18.09 -24.20 -4.19
N ALA A 187 -17.85 -24.51 -5.47
CA ALA A 187 -17.43 -25.84 -5.92
C ALA A 187 -15.97 -26.11 -5.52
N GLU A 188 -15.13 -25.09 -5.67
CA GLU A 188 -13.73 -25.08 -5.25
C GLU A 188 -13.47 -23.85 -4.39
N LEU A 189 -12.67 -24.00 -3.33
CA LEU A 189 -12.36 -22.91 -2.40
C LEU A 189 -10.88 -22.95 -2.00
N GLN A 190 -10.17 -21.86 -2.32
CA GLN A 190 -8.78 -21.62 -1.95
C GLN A 190 -8.70 -20.49 -0.92
N GLU A 191 -7.91 -20.66 0.14
CA GLU A 191 -7.72 -19.64 1.17
C GLU A 191 -6.34 -18.95 1.08
N ASN A 192 -6.28 -17.67 1.45
CA ASN A 192 -5.06 -16.88 1.63
C ASN A 192 -4.08 -16.99 0.44
N GLY A 193 -4.61 -16.93 -0.76
CA GLY A 193 -3.88 -17.20 -1.98
C GLY A 193 -3.46 -15.95 -2.75
N THR A 194 -2.87 -16.19 -3.91
CA THR A 194 -2.39 -15.15 -4.81
C THR A 194 -2.88 -15.46 -6.21
N LEU A 195 -3.48 -14.46 -6.85
CA LEU A 195 -3.97 -14.52 -8.20
C LEU A 195 -3.05 -13.71 -9.10
N ILE A 196 -2.49 -14.35 -10.13
CA ILE A 196 -1.73 -13.68 -11.18
C ILE A 196 -2.69 -13.36 -12.30
N LEU A 197 -2.83 -12.07 -12.61
CA LEU A 197 -3.80 -11.58 -13.61
C LEU A 197 -3.17 -11.37 -15.00
N GLY A 198 -1.84 -11.33 -15.12
CA GLY A 198 -1.17 -11.04 -16.40
C GLY A 198 0.26 -11.57 -16.49
N VAL A 199 0.75 -11.72 -17.73
CA VAL A 199 2.02 -12.39 -18.05
C VAL A 199 3.11 -11.42 -18.52
N LYS A 200 2.75 -10.30 -19.16
CA LYS A 200 3.70 -9.27 -19.61
C LYS A 200 4.07 -8.30 -18.48
N ASP A 201 3.08 -7.91 -17.67
CA ASP A 201 3.21 -7.16 -16.43
C ASP A 201 2.52 -7.97 -15.32
N LEU A 202 3.29 -8.51 -14.38
CA LEU A 202 2.81 -9.47 -13.39
C LEU A 202 1.94 -8.79 -12.32
N LEU A 203 0.66 -8.60 -12.60
CA LEU A 203 -0.27 -8.12 -11.58
C LEU A 203 -0.65 -9.24 -10.62
N THR A 204 -0.20 -9.11 -9.38
CA THR A 204 -0.33 -10.10 -8.32
C THR A 204 -1.34 -9.61 -7.28
N TYR A 205 -2.50 -10.26 -7.22
CA TYR A 205 -3.59 -9.90 -6.32
C TYR A 205 -3.70 -10.89 -5.16
N HIS A 206 -3.70 -10.39 -3.93
CA HIS A 206 -3.83 -11.20 -2.73
C HIS A 206 -5.27 -11.17 -2.23
N TYR A 207 -5.77 -12.32 -1.80
CA TYR A 207 -7.16 -12.48 -1.37
C TYR A 207 -7.28 -13.35 -0.13
N ASP A 208 -8.36 -13.17 0.63
CA ASP A 208 -8.66 -14.04 1.76
C ASP A 208 -9.21 -15.38 1.29
N PHE A 209 -10.16 -15.36 0.35
CA PHE A 209 -10.67 -16.57 -0.30
C PHE A 209 -10.88 -16.35 -1.80
N MET A 210 -10.71 -17.40 -2.57
CA MET A 210 -11.12 -17.46 -3.96
C MET A 210 -11.89 -18.76 -4.16
N GLY A 211 -13.01 -18.69 -4.86
CA GLY A 211 -13.75 -19.89 -5.19
C GLY A 211 -14.46 -19.78 -6.52
N ILE A 212 -14.89 -20.93 -7.02
CA ILE A 212 -15.71 -21.03 -8.23
C ILE A 212 -17.14 -21.26 -7.77
N ASP A 213 -18.02 -20.30 -8.05
CA ASP A 213 -19.41 -20.38 -7.61
C ASP A 213 -20.08 -21.60 -8.25
N ARG A 214 -20.73 -22.43 -7.44
CA ARG A 214 -21.25 -23.73 -7.89
C ARG A 214 -22.39 -23.59 -8.90
N PHE A 215 -23.12 -22.47 -8.88
CA PHE A 215 -24.32 -22.26 -9.69
C PHE A 215 -24.01 -21.51 -10.98
N SER A 216 -23.25 -20.42 -10.89
CA SER A 216 -22.89 -19.55 -12.01
C SER A 216 -21.59 -19.94 -12.71
N GLY A 217 -20.74 -20.75 -12.07
CA GLY A 217 -19.40 -21.08 -12.56
C GLY A 217 -18.41 -19.91 -12.51
N LEU A 218 -18.82 -18.76 -11.97
CA LEU A 218 -18.01 -17.56 -11.96
C LEU A 218 -16.92 -17.63 -10.88
N ARG A 219 -15.69 -17.23 -11.24
CA ARG A 219 -14.61 -17.08 -10.27
C ARG A 219 -14.93 -15.90 -9.38
N THR A 220 -14.89 -16.10 -8.06
CA THR A 220 -15.21 -15.07 -7.09
C THR A 220 -14.06 -14.96 -6.09
N VAL A 221 -13.48 -13.77 -6.00
CA VAL A 221 -12.60 -13.40 -4.90
C VAL A 221 -13.40 -12.79 -3.78
N ILE A 222 -13.05 -13.17 -2.56
CA ILE A 222 -13.68 -12.73 -1.33
C ILE A 222 -12.61 -12.16 -0.42
N ASN A 223 -12.77 -10.88 -0.08
CA ASN A 223 -11.96 -10.24 0.95
C ASN A 223 -12.83 -9.99 2.17
N LEU A 224 -12.34 -10.40 3.33
CA LEU A 224 -13.00 -10.17 4.61
C LEU A 224 -12.92 -8.72 5.04
N LYS A 225 -12.02 -7.94 4.44
CA LYS A 225 -11.85 -6.50 4.63
C LYS A 225 -12.04 -5.77 3.29
N ALA A 226 -12.38 -4.49 3.37
CA ALA A 226 -12.49 -3.62 2.19
C ALA A 226 -11.09 -3.25 1.68
N ASP A 227 -10.35 -4.23 1.17
CA ASP A 227 -8.94 -4.07 0.78
C ASP A 227 -8.78 -3.79 -0.73
N THR A 228 -9.82 -4.02 -1.53
CA THR A 228 -9.75 -3.88 -3.00
C THR A 228 -10.41 -2.60 -3.47
N PRO A 229 -9.66 -1.65 -4.05
CA PRO A 229 -10.23 -0.37 -4.45
C PRO A 229 -11.10 -0.51 -5.71
N PRO A 230 -12.06 0.41 -5.96
CA PRO A 230 -12.98 0.31 -7.09
C PRO A 230 -12.34 0.15 -8.49
N PRO A 231 -11.15 0.72 -8.79
CA PRO A 231 -10.47 0.45 -10.05
C PRO A 231 -9.99 -1.00 -10.19
N LEU A 232 -9.49 -1.61 -9.10
CA LEU A 232 -9.03 -3.01 -9.11
C LEU A 232 -10.21 -3.99 -9.16
N GLU A 233 -11.34 -3.63 -8.55
CA GLU A 233 -12.61 -4.36 -8.72
C GLU A 233 -13.05 -4.40 -10.19
N ARG A 234 -13.01 -3.25 -10.89
CA ARG A 234 -13.32 -3.20 -12.33
C ARG A 234 -12.37 -4.07 -13.16
N LEU A 235 -11.09 -4.09 -12.79
CA LEU A 235 -10.10 -4.92 -13.47
C LEU A 235 -10.36 -6.41 -13.25
N LEU A 236 -10.62 -6.85 -12.01
CA LEU A 236 -11.00 -8.24 -11.71
C LEU A 236 -12.23 -8.67 -12.51
N ASN A 237 -13.25 -7.81 -12.57
CA ASN A 237 -14.45 -8.08 -13.36
C ASN A 237 -14.14 -8.21 -14.87
N ALA A 238 -13.14 -7.47 -15.40
CA ALA A 238 -12.71 -7.59 -16.79
C ALA A 238 -11.96 -8.91 -17.08
N TYR A 239 -11.48 -9.61 -16.06
CA TYR A 239 -10.93 -10.96 -16.12
C TYR A 239 -11.96 -12.03 -15.71
N ASP A 240 -13.26 -11.67 -15.71
CA ASP A 240 -14.38 -12.53 -15.28
C ASP A 240 -14.24 -13.06 -13.84
N ILE A 241 -13.66 -12.24 -12.96
CA ILE A 241 -13.53 -12.53 -11.53
C ILE A 241 -14.39 -11.55 -10.73
N ALA A 242 -15.47 -12.04 -10.13
CA ALA A 242 -16.27 -11.23 -9.20
C ALA A 242 -15.53 -10.95 -7.91
N LEU A 243 -15.88 -9.82 -7.27
CA LEU A 243 -15.36 -9.42 -5.98
C LEU A 243 -16.46 -9.31 -4.93
N VAL A 244 -16.27 -9.99 -3.80
CA VAL A 244 -17.09 -9.84 -2.59
C VAL A 244 -16.22 -9.29 -1.46
N GLN A 245 -16.55 -8.09 -0.99
CA GLN A 245 -15.88 -7.49 0.16
C GLN A 245 -16.83 -6.56 0.94
N PRO A 246 -16.53 -6.23 2.21
CA PRO A 246 -17.22 -5.19 2.94
C PRO A 246 -17.24 -3.86 2.17
N LYS A 247 -18.25 -3.03 2.46
CA LYS A 247 -18.23 -1.65 1.95
C LYS A 247 -17.10 -0.90 2.65
N TRP A 248 -16.36 -0.11 1.88
CA TRP A 248 -15.44 0.88 2.42
C TRP A 248 -16.16 1.70 3.48
N LYS A 249 -15.61 1.74 4.70
CA LYS A 249 -16.00 2.77 5.66
C LYS A 249 -15.61 4.09 5.00
N LYS A 250 -16.57 4.99 4.76
CA LYS A 250 -16.25 6.35 4.31
C LYS A 250 -15.23 6.90 5.30
N LEU A 251 -13.99 7.04 4.83
CA LEU A 251 -12.96 7.68 5.61
C LEU A 251 -13.37 9.14 5.78
N ASP A 252 -13.12 9.67 6.97
CA ASP A 252 -13.43 11.05 7.32
C ASP A 252 -12.87 11.95 6.22
N THR A 253 -13.76 12.67 5.53
CA THR A 253 -13.52 13.37 4.25
C THR A 253 -12.50 14.51 4.33
N LYS A 254 -11.81 14.64 5.47
CA LYS A 254 -10.67 15.53 5.71
C LYS A 254 -9.32 14.90 5.31
N GLU A 255 -9.23 13.57 5.22
CA GLU A 255 -8.01 12.87 4.81
C GLU A 255 -8.18 12.20 3.44
N GLY A 256 -7.72 12.90 2.38
CA GLY A 256 -7.43 12.29 1.09
C GLY A 256 -7.95 13.00 -0.16
N ASN A 257 -7.32 14.11 -0.54
CA ASN A 257 -7.64 14.86 -1.77
C ASN A 257 -6.36 15.32 -2.52
N GLY A 258 -5.36 14.44 -2.60
CA GLY A 258 -4.13 14.72 -3.35
C GLY A 258 -4.41 15.00 -4.83
N LYS A 259 -3.81 16.07 -5.37
CA LYS A 259 -3.94 16.41 -6.79
C LYS A 259 -2.95 15.63 -7.63
N LEU A 260 -3.33 15.34 -8.87
CA LEU A 260 -2.44 14.77 -9.87
C LEU A 260 -2.22 15.81 -10.97
N LYS A 261 -0.97 16.00 -11.37
CA LYS A 261 -0.60 16.77 -12.55
C LYS A 261 0.33 15.95 -13.41
N ILE A 262 0.01 15.86 -14.70
CA ILE A 262 0.87 15.23 -15.70
C ILE A 262 1.48 16.36 -16.52
N LEU A 263 2.81 16.39 -16.62
CA LEU A 263 3.52 17.32 -17.49
C LEU A 263 3.58 16.70 -18.90
N THR A 264 3.03 17.41 -19.87
CA THR A 264 2.97 17.00 -21.27
C THR A 264 3.89 17.90 -22.10
N GLY A 265 4.31 17.44 -23.28
CA GLY A 265 5.18 18.20 -24.19
C GLY A 265 6.62 17.69 -24.22
N GLU A 266 7.50 18.40 -24.91
CA GLU A 266 8.93 18.06 -25.01
C GLU A 266 9.76 18.80 -23.94
N GLY A 267 10.98 18.35 -23.66
CA GLY A 267 11.75 18.67 -22.44
C GLY A 267 11.62 20.09 -21.86
N ILE A 268 11.75 21.14 -22.69
CA ILE A 268 11.61 22.54 -22.26
C ILE A 268 10.18 22.95 -21.94
N GLU A 269 9.19 22.45 -22.67
CA GLU A 269 7.77 22.72 -22.42
C GLU A 269 7.35 22.11 -21.08
N LYS A 270 7.82 20.89 -20.78
CA LYS A 270 7.63 20.25 -19.48
C LYS A 270 8.26 21.09 -18.35
N LEU A 271 9.47 21.61 -18.55
CA LEU A 271 10.13 22.51 -17.57
C LEU A 271 9.34 23.81 -17.36
N ALA A 272 8.85 24.42 -18.43
CA ALA A 272 8.02 25.63 -18.35
C ALA A 272 6.72 25.35 -17.57
N ALA A 273 6.07 24.22 -17.84
CA ALA A 273 4.87 23.78 -17.13
C ALA A 273 5.15 23.51 -15.64
N LEU A 274 6.28 22.88 -15.32
CA LEU A 274 6.72 22.65 -13.94
C LEU A 274 6.91 23.97 -13.19
N VAL A 275 7.70 24.89 -13.75
CA VAL A 275 7.98 26.20 -13.12
C VAL A 275 6.69 26.97 -12.88
N LYS A 276 5.78 27.02 -13.86
CA LYS A 276 4.47 27.66 -13.72
C LYS A 276 3.63 27.01 -12.62
N LEU A 277 3.67 25.69 -12.50
CA LEU A 277 2.90 24.96 -11.50
C LEU A 277 3.38 25.26 -10.07
N VAL A 278 4.70 25.29 -9.85
CA VAL A 278 5.29 25.34 -8.50
C VAL A 278 5.64 26.75 -8.03
N SER A 279 5.90 27.69 -8.94
CA SER A 279 6.24 29.09 -8.61
C SER A 279 5.19 30.10 -9.06
N GLY A 280 4.30 29.72 -9.97
CA GLY A 280 3.36 30.63 -10.64
C GLY A 280 3.99 31.51 -11.74
N GLU A 281 5.31 31.44 -11.93
CA GLU A 281 6.02 32.17 -12.98
C GLU A 281 5.72 31.58 -14.37
N LYS A 282 5.39 32.44 -15.33
CA LYS A 282 5.25 32.03 -16.73
C LYS A 282 6.61 32.15 -17.41
N GLY A 283 7.12 31.04 -17.92
CA GLY A 283 8.32 31.05 -18.75
C GLY A 283 8.00 31.31 -20.22
N GLU A 284 8.92 31.97 -20.90
CA GLU A 284 8.90 32.23 -22.35
C GLU A 284 9.80 31.19 -23.04
N VAL A 285 9.19 30.28 -23.81
CA VAL A 285 9.95 29.34 -24.65
C VAL A 285 10.43 30.07 -25.90
N THR A 286 11.71 29.89 -26.23
CA THR A 286 12.42 30.53 -27.33
C THR A 286 13.18 29.48 -28.13
N ASP A 287 13.75 29.88 -29.26
CA ASP A 287 14.68 29.08 -30.07
C ASP A 287 15.93 28.64 -29.27
N LYS A 288 16.37 29.46 -28.31
CA LYS A 288 17.58 29.18 -27.49
C LYS A 288 17.30 28.43 -26.20
N GLY A 289 16.03 28.38 -25.77
CA GLY A 289 15.60 27.64 -24.58
C GLY A 289 14.43 28.28 -23.84
N LEU A 290 14.45 28.26 -22.50
CA LEU A 290 13.39 28.77 -21.63
C LEU A 290 13.86 29.98 -20.81
N LYS A 291 13.21 31.12 -20.99
CA LYS A 291 13.45 32.35 -20.25
C LYS A 291 12.46 32.50 -19.10
N LEU A 292 12.98 32.75 -17.89
CA LEU A 292 12.23 32.96 -16.66
C LEU A 292 12.49 34.40 -16.16
N PRO A 293 11.68 35.38 -16.59
CA PRO A 293 11.96 36.80 -16.38
C PRO A 293 11.84 37.24 -14.92
N LYS A 294 10.94 36.63 -14.13
CA LYS A 294 10.72 37.01 -12.74
C LYS A 294 11.82 36.47 -11.84
N SER A 295 12.33 35.27 -12.13
CA SER A 295 13.46 34.69 -11.39
C SER A 295 14.83 35.07 -11.96
N GLN A 296 14.89 35.81 -13.08
CA GLN A 296 16.12 36.14 -13.81
C GLN A 296 16.96 34.90 -14.12
N VAL A 297 16.31 33.83 -14.59
CA VAL A 297 16.97 32.57 -15.01
C VAL A 297 16.74 32.36 -16.51
N TYR A 298 17.76 31.89 -17.21
CA TYR A 298 17.64 31.48 -18.61
C TYR A 298 18.20 30.07 -18.77
N VAL A 299 17.33 29.13 -19.13
CA VAL A 299 17.70 27.75 -19.42
C VAL A 299 17.96 27.66 -20.91
N VAL A 300 19.14 27.21 -21.31
CA VAL A 300 19.56 27.15 -22.71
C VAL A 300 19.85 25.73 -23.14
N TYR A 301 19.64 25.44 -24.43
CA TYR A 301 20.13 24.20 -25.03
C TYR A 301 21.66 24.12 -25.00
N ASP A 302 22.19 22.90 -25.12
CA ASP A 302 23.62 22.61 -25.13
C ASP A 302 24.35 23.18 -26.36
N PHE A 303 23.66 23.33 -27.49
CA PHE A 303 24.20 23.94 -28.70
C PHE A 303 24.43 25.46 -28.60
N VAL A 304 23.91 26.13 -27.56
CA VAL A 304 24.05 27.59 -27.42
C VAL A 304 25.50 27.94 -27.07
N THR A 305 26.10 28.80 -27.89
CA THR A 305 27.53 29.10 -27.83
C THR A 305 27.94 29.79 -26.51
N PRO A 306 29.20 29.66 -26.05
CA PRO A 306 29.69 30.38 -24.88
C PRO A 306 29.48 31.91 -24.97
N GLU A 307 29.69 32.49 -26.15
CA GLU A 307 29.51 33.94 -26.37
C GLU A 307 28.06 34.39 -26.16
N GLU A 308 27.09 33.63 -26.67
CA GLU A 308 25.68 33.90 -26.46
C GLU A 308 25.27 33.74 -25.00
N ARG A 309 25.83 32.74 -24.29
CA ARG A 309 25.61 32.57 -22.86
C ARG A 309 26.14 33.75 -22.05
N VAL A 310 27.31 34.28 -22.39
CA VAL A 310 27.86 35.49 -21.74
C VAL A 310 26.98 36.70 -22.00
N LYS A 311 26.44 36.87 -23.22
CA LYS A 311 25.48 37.95 -23.52
C LYS A 311 24.24 37.90 -22.61
N LEU A 312 23.68 36.70 -22.40
CA LEU A 312 22.55 36.51 -21.49
C LEU A 312 22.91 36.80 -20.02
N GLN A 313 24.12 36.43 -19.59
CA GLN A 313 24.62 36.76 -18.25
C GLN A 313 24.79 38.27 -18.04
N LEU A 314 25.31 38.98 -19.03
CA LEU A 314 25.42 40.45 -19.00
C LEU A 314 24.05 41.15 -18.97
N GLN A 315 23.00 40.50 -19.48
CA GLN A 315 21.62 40.95 -19.33
C GLN A 315 21.02 40.67 -17.94
N GLY A 316 21.81 40.12 -17.01
CA GLY A 316 21.42 39.84 -15.64
C GLY A 316 20.81 38.46 -15.42
N PHE A 317 20.82 37.57 -16.42
CA PHE A 317 20.28 36.22 -16.27
C PHE A 317 21.30 35.24 -15.69
N LYS A 318 20.85 34.39 -14.77
CA LYS A 318 21.54 33.16 -14.42
C LYS A 318 21.31 32.14 -15.54
N VAL A 319 22.37 31.80 -16.26
CA VAL A 319 22.29 30.88 -17.40
C VAL A 319 22.52 29.44 -16.94
N VAL A 320 21.60 28.54 -17.28
CA VAL A 320 21.66 27.09 -17.01
C VAL A 320 21.65 26.34 -18.33
N VAL A 321 22.63 25.47 -18.55
CA VAL A 321 22.66 24.61 -19.75
C VAL A 321 21.93 23.30 -19.43
N LEU A 322 21.04 22.88 -20.34
CA LEU A 322 20.36 21.58 -20.25
C LEU A 322 21.36 20.44 -20.34
N SER A 323 21.14 19.41 -19.54
CA SER A 323 21.94 18.19 -19.54
C SER A 323 21.30 17.06 -20.34
N GLY A 324 20.04 17.24 -20.78
CA GLY A 324 19.24 16.19 -21.40
C GLY A 324 18.58 15.23 -20.39
N ASN A 325 18.90 15.36 -19.10
CA ASN A 325 18.22 14.65 -18.02
C ASN A 325 17.21 15.55 -17.32
N PHE A 326 15.92 15.29 -17.54
CA PHE A 326 14.84 16.15 -17.05
C PHE A 326 14.84 16.34 -15.52
N LEU A 327 15.10 15.28 -14.75
CA LEU A 327 15.12 15.37 -13.28
C LEU A 327 16.25 16.28 -12.79
N LYS A 328 17.44 16.11 -13.36
CA LYS A 328 18.63 16.91 -13.02
C LYS A 328 18.47 18.37 -13.44
N ASP A 329 17.90 18.59 -14.62
CA ASP A 329 17.63 19.94 -15.12
C ASP A 329 16.54 20.63 -14.27
N SER A 330 15.50 19.90 -13.89
CA SER A 330 14.47 20.37 -12.96
C SER A 330 15.06 20.78 -11.61
N GLN A 331 15.90 19.94 -10.99
CA GLN A 331 16.55 20.28 -9.70
C GLN A 331 17.39 21.54 -9.78
N ARG A 332 18.21 21.68 -10.84
CA ARG A 332 19.03 22.87 -11.08
C ARG A 332 18.16 24.12 -11.19
N ILE A 333 17.12 24.07 -12.01
CA ILE A 333 16.22 25.22 -12.22
C ILE A 333 15.46 25.55 -10.93
N LEU A 334 14.90 24.55 -10.26
CA LEU A 334 14.15 24.74 -9.01
C LEU A 334 15.04 25.30 -7.89
N SER A 335 16.34 25.01 -7.89
CA SER A 335 17.29 25.60 -6.92
C SER A 335 17.57 27.10 -7.14
N LEU A 336 17.24 27.63 -8.32
CA LEU A 336 17.48 29.03 -8.69
C LEU A 336 16.23 29.91 -8.54
N ILE A 337 15.08 29.32 -8.26
CA ILE A 337 13.79 30.01 -8.06
C ILE A 337 13.36 29.85 -6.58
N PRO A 338 12.43 30.67 -6.05
CA PRO A 338 12.07 30.66 -4.63
C PRO A 338 11.16 29.49 -4.25
N VAL A 339 11.65 28.26 -4.46
CA VAL A 339 10.94 27.01 -4.16
C VAL A 339 11.94 26.03 -3.54
N ALA A 340 11.63 25.50 -2.36
CA ALA A 340 12.45 24.46 -1.75
C ALA A 340 12.22 23.13 -2.47
N ASN A 341 13.29 22.42 -2.81
CA ASN A 341 13.21 21.10 -3.42
C ASN A 341 14.28 20.17 -2.84
N LYS A 342 13.94 18.89 -2.71
CA LYS A 342 14.84 17.88 -2.16
C LYS A 342 14.55 16.50 -2.76
N PRO A 343 15.58 15.77 -3.23
CA PRO A 343 15.43 14.36 -3.56
C PRO A 343 15.03 13.59 -2.30
N VAL A 344 13.92 12.88 -2.35
CA VAL A 344 13.45 12.06 -1.25
C VAL A 344 13.00 10.71 -1.76
N LYS A 345 13.10 9.72 -0.88
CA LYS A 345 12.50 8.42 -1.07
C LYS A 345 11.21 8.38 -0.28
N LEU A 346 10.08 8.34 -0.98
CA LEU A 346 8.78 8.19 -0.35
C LEU A 346 8.64 6.72 0.04
N VAL A 347 8.85 6.43 1.33
CA VAL A 347 8.69 5.09 1.89
C VAL A 347 7.26 4.94 2.40
N LEU A 348 6.52 4.09 1.73
CA LEU A 348 5.18 3.69 2.12
C LEU A 348 5.26 2.46 3.03
N TYR A 349 5.23 2.74 4.32
CA TYR A 349 5.00 1.74 5.34
C TYR A 349 3.52 1.36 5.29
N GLU A 350 3.26 0.12 4.87
CA GLU A 350 1.94 -0.51 4.87
C GLU A 350 0.87 0.23 4.04
N PRO A 351 0.59 -0.23 2.81
CA PRO A 351 -0.76 -0.09 2.28
C PRO A 351 -1.75 -0.68 3.30
N PRO A 352 -2.95 -0.08 3.51
CA PRO A 352 -3.93 -0.55 4.48
C PRO A 352 -4.16 -2.05 4.32
N GLY A 353 -4.10 -2.80 5.42
CA GLY A 353 -4.41 -4.25 5.45
C GLY A 353 -3.21 -5.20 5.29
N THR A 354 -2.01 -4.71 4.99
CA THR A 354 -0.88 -5.56 4.61
C THR A 354 -0.07 -6.19 5.76
N LYS A 355 -0.30 -5.78 7.02
CA LYS A 355 0.32 -6.36 8.24
C LYS A 355 1.82 -6.66 8.09
N GLY A 356 2.58 -5.71 7.57
CA GLY A 356 4.03 -5.85 7.37
C GLY A 356 4.49 -6.86 6.31
N LYS A 357 3.60 -7.49 5.52
CA LYS A 357 3.99 -8.47 4.47
C LYS A 357 4.29 -7.84 3.12
N ARG A 358 3.84 -6.61 2.85
CA ARG A 358 4.37 -5.82 1.75
C ARG A 358 5.60 -5.10 2.29
N SER A 359 6.78 -5.62 1.93
CA SER A 359 8.03 -4.91 2.09
C SER A 359 7.85 -3.52 1.50
N THR A 360 8.06 -2.51 2.35
CA THR A 360 8.25 -1.09 2.03
C THR A 360 8.22 -0.78 0.54
N PHE A 361 7.17 -0.09 0.08
CA PHE A 361 7.18 0.46 -1.25
C PHE A 361 7.92 1.80 -1.22
N GLU A 362 8.90 1.96 -2.08
CA GLU A 362 9.77 3.12 -2.06
C GLU A 362 9.77 3.76 -3.44
N ILE A 363 9.29 5.01 -3.51
CA ILE A 363 9.33 5.79 -4.74
C ILE A 363 10.40 6.84 -4.58
N GLU A 364 11.39 6.83 -5.45
CA GLU A 364 12.35 7.92 -5.53
C GLU A 364 11.75 9.07 -6.34
N GLY A 365 11.87 10.28 -5.83
CA GLY A 365 11.32 11.45 -6.48
C GLY A 365 11.84 12.74 -5.90
N LEU A 366 11.32 13.84 -6.44
CA LEU A 366 11.64 15.18 -5.99
C LEU A 366 10.49 15.74 -5.18
N LEU A 367 10.70 15.97 -3.88
CA LEU A 367 9.77 16.75 -3.07
C LEU A 367 9.98 18.23 -3.37
N ILE A 368 8.91 18.94 -3.70
CA ILE A 368 8.90 20.35 -4.07
C ILE A 368 7.89 21.08 -3.18
N SER A 369 8.37 21.97 -2.31
CA SER A 369 7.53 22.76 -1.42
C SER A 369 7.19 24.10 -2.07
N ALA A 370 6.02 24.17 -2.71
CA ALA A 370 5.49 25.36 -3.34
C ALA A 370 4.58 26.15 -2.38
N PRO A 371 4.35 27.47 -2.61
CA PRO A 371 3.61 28.33 -1.67
C PRO A 371 2.20 27.86 -1.29
N LYS A 372 1.55 27.06 -2.16
CA LYS A 372 0.18 26.56 -1.93
C LYS A 372 0.12 25.12 -1.44
N ARG A 373 1.13 24.31 -1.73
CA ARG A 373 1.13 22.86 -1.47
C ARG A 373 2.52 22.26 -1.74
N ASP A 374 2.79 21.16 -1.05
CA ASP A 374 3.90 20.28 -1.42
C ASP A 374 3.50 19.37 -2.57
N TRP A 375 4.44 19.18 -3.51
CA TRP A 375 4.33 18.27 -4.64
C TRP A 375 5.43 17.21 -4.56
N PHE A 376 5.07 15.98 -4.89
CA PHE A 376 6.01 14.90 -5.09
C PHE A 376 6.09 14.59 -6.59
N MET A 377 7.25 14.85 -7.18
CA MET A 377 7.48 14.72 -8.63
C MET A 377 8.26 13.46 -8.95
N VAL A 378 7.75 12.65 -9.87
CA VAL A 378 8.27 11.34 -10.26
C VAL A 378 8.24 11.19 -11.79
N ASP A 379 9.16 10.43 -12.36
CA ASP A 379 9.20 10.16 -13.81
C ASP A 379 8.02 9.29 -14.24
N SER A 380 7.77 8.26 -13.46
CA SER A 380 6.72 7.29 -13.66
C SER A 380 6.37 6.65 -12.32
N VAL A 381 5.30 5.86 -12.33
CA VAL A 381 5.00 4.98 -11.20
C VAL A 381 4.95 3.59 -11.80
N ASP A 382 5.88 2.72 -11.41
CA ASP A 382 5.99 1.33 -11.88
C ASP A 382 4.66 0.56 -11.76
N LYS A 383 3.81 1.00 -10.82
CA LYS A 383 2.49 0.46 -10.53
C LYS A 383 1.46 1.60 -10.56
N PRO A 384 0.88 1.92 -11.73
CA PRO A 384 -0.10 3.00 -11.86
C PRO A 384 -1.29 2.91 -10.90
N GLU A 385 -1.63 1.71 -10.42
CA GLU A 385 -2.64 1.46 -9.39
C GLU A 385 -2.35 2.10 -8.02
N GLU A 386 -1.11 2.55 -7.78
CA GLU A 386 -0.70 3.21 -6.54
C GLU A 386 -0.93 4.73 -6.58
N ILE A 387 -1.11 5.31 -7.77
CA ILE A 387 -1.43 6.74 -7.91
C ILE A 387 -2.75 7.09 -7.20
N PRO A 388 -3.86 6.34 -7.38
CA PRO A 388 -5.07 6.54 -6.59
C PRO A 388 -4.81 6.48 -5.09
N TYR A 389 -3.95 5.56 -4.65
CA TYR A 389 -3.62 5.36 -3.24
C TYR A 389 -2.81 6.52 -2.64
N LEU A 390 -1.77 6.99 -3.35
CA LEU A 390 -0.98 8.16 -2.95
C LEU A 390 -1.85 9.41 -2.85
N ARG A 391 -2.71 9.65 -3.84
CA ARG A 391 -3.65 10.77 -3.83
C ARG A 391 -4.66 10.65 -2.70
N TYR A 392 -5.13 9.43 -2.45
CA TYR A 392 -6.00 9.10 -1.33
C TYR A 392 -5.32 9.38 0.02
N ARG A 393 -4.00 9.29 0.12
CA ARG A 393 -3.22 9.69 1.31
C ARG A 393 -2.88 11.19 1.35
N GLY A 394 -3.44 11.99 0.44
CA GLY A 394 -3.23 13.44 0.38
C GLY A 394 -1.98 13.87 -0.37
N VAL A 395 -1.23 12.96 -0.98
CA VAL A 395 -0.02 13.29 -1.74
C VAL A 395 -0.40 13.99 -3.04
N ASN A 396 0.10 15.22 -3.26
CA ASN A 396 0.01 15.85 -4.58
C ASN A 396 1.13 15.34 -5.47
N LEU A 397 0.79 14.73 -6.60
CA LEU A 397 1.73 14.09 -7.52
C LEU A 397 1.93 14.91 -8.80
N ILE A 398 3.19 15.03 -9.21
CA ILE A 398 3.58 15.46 -10.56
C ILE A 398 4.21 14.26 -11.26
N ILE A 399 3.69 13.87 -12.41
CA ILE A 399 4.30 12.87 -13.29
C ILE A 399 4.82 13.59 -14.52
N TYR A 400 6.06 13.33 -14.95
CA TYR A 400 6.72 14.08 -16.01
C TYR A 400 7.22 13.25 -17.17
#